data_AF-A0A940B4N1-F1
#
_entry.id   AF-A0A940B4N1-F1
#
_cell.length_a   1.000
_cell.length_b   1.000
_cell.length_c   1.000
_cell.angle_alpha   90.00
_cell.angle_beta   90.00
_cell.angle_gamma   90.00
#
_symmetry.space_group_name_H-M   'P 1'
#
loop_
_entity.id
_entity.type
_entity.pdbx_description
1 polymer ?
#
loop_
_entity_poly.entity_id
_entity_poly.type
_entity_poly.pdbx_seq_one_letter_code
_entity_poly.pdbx_strand_id
1 'polypeptide(L)'
;MKKIKEYRIRANLSQGQLAERISVKQSAVSQWERGYAYPEINTGKKISEVLNMPFEQVYDCPSREGFFDLPVYSVIRSSGECILSTKEGSLLKVAEQELEMLLPRDEVKRQGLSPESKTKIDPSWFFGLYSESPALNNQVLPRSVNVIYRTDTLFEKHIHLVSMDGNDAVFARLTKGESGIVAILDNDPVQCRVFHKSEIDGGNFKIHGVLVQSKRSYLY
;
A
#
# COMPACT_ATOMS: atom_id res chain seq x y z
N MET A 1 -14.17 1.00 9.73
CA MET A 1 -15.29 0.03 9.82
C MET A 1 -16.57 0.77 10.20
N LYS A 2 -17.42 1.06 9.21
CA LYS A 2 -18.62 1.91 9.43
C LYS A 2 -19.68 1.24 10.31
N LYS A 3 -19.74 -0.11 10.31
CA LYS A 3 -20.72 -0.88 11.08
C LYS A 3 -20.52 -0.81 12.60
N ILE A 4 -19.28 -0.92 13.12
CA ILE A 4 -19.02 -0.74 14.56
C ILE A 4 -19.53 0.63 15.03
N LYS A 5 -19.24 1.69 14.26
CA LYS A 5 -19.70 3.05 14.58
C LYS A 5 -21.23 3.14 14.56
N GLU A 6 -21.89 2.58 13.55
CA GLU A 6 -23.35 2.58 13.42
C GLU A 6 -24.02 1.84 14.59
N TYR A 7 -23.55 0.63 14.92
CA TYR A 7 -24.09 -0.15 16.02
C TYR A 7 -23.81 0.49 17.39
N ARG A 8 -22.64 1.10 17.57
CA ARG A 8 -22.32 1.88 18.78
C ARG A 8 -23.29 3.05 18.96
N ILE A 9 -23.59 3.78 17.89
CA ILE A 9 -24.54 4.90 17.92
C ILE A 9 -25.96 4.38 18.21
N ARG A 10 -26.39 3.26 17.61
CA ARG A 10 -27.68 2.62 17.91
C ARG A 10 -27.79 2.15 19.37
N ALA A 11 -26.68 1.72 19.95
CA ALA A 11 -26.59 1.36 21.36
C ALA A 11 -26.45 2.58 22.30
N ASN A 12 -26.49 3.82 21.78
CA ASN A 12 -26.30 5.06 22.54
C ASN A 12 -25.00 5.11 23.37
N LEU A 13 -23.92 4.52 22.86
CA LEU A 13 -22.63 4.52 23.52
C LEU A 13 -21.70 5.56 22.88
N SER A 14 -20.90 6.24 23.70
CA SER A 14 -19.71 6.96 23.23
C SER A 14 -18.57 5.98 22.93
N GLN A 15 -17.55 6.42 22.18
CA GLN A 15 -16.36 5.59 21.94
C GLN A 15 -15.67 5.17 23.25
N GLY A 16 -15.66 6.07 24.25
CA GLY A 16 -15.10 5.78 25.57
C GLY A 16 -15.88 4.71 26.32
N GLN A 17 -17.22 4.79 26.31
CA GLN A 17 -18.07 3.79 26.96
C GLN A 17 -17.98 2.41 26.31
N LEU A 18 -17.89 2.34 24.97
CA LEU A 18 -17.63 1.07 24.29
C LEU A 18 -16.26 0.51 24.68
N ALA A 19 -15.23 1.36 24.70
CA ALA A 19 -13.87 0.96 25.04
C ALA A 19 -13.77 0.41 26.47
N GLU A 20 -14.43 1.06 27.43
CA GLU A 20 -14.51 0.61 28.81
C GLU A 20 -15.16 -0.77 28.93
N ARG A 21 -16.30 -0.98 28.26
CA ARG A 21 -17.06 -2.25 28.30
C ARG A 21 -16.29 -3.46 27.75
N ILE A 22 -15.38 -3.23 26.81
CA ILE A 22 -14.55 -4.29 26.22
C ILE A 22 -13.10 -4.28 26.72
N SER A 23 -12.79 -3.42 27.70
CA SER A 23 -11.48 -3.26 28.36
C SER A 23 -10.33 -2.88 27.41
N VAL A 24 -10.57 -1.88 26.56
CA VAL A 24 -9.55 -1.32 25.64
C VAL A 24 -9.46 0.20 25.78
N LYS A 25 -8.45 0.81 25.15
CA LYS A 25 -8.34 2.27 25.06
C LYS A 25 -9.34 2.82 24.05
N GLN A 26 -9.92 3.99 24.32
CA GLN A 26 -10.78 4.71 23.36
C GLN A 26 -10.11 4.90 21.99
N SER A 27 -8.80 5.12 21.97
CA SER A 27 -8.02 5.26 20.74
C SER A 27 -8.08 4.02 19.85
N ALA A 28 -8.21 2.81 20.42
CA ALA A 28 -8.38 1.57 19.68
C ALA A 28 -9.74 1.54 18.98
N VAL A 29 -10.82 1.88 19.69
CA VAL A 29 -12.17 2.01 19.12
C VAL A 29 -12.19 3.04 17.99
N SER A 30 -11.55 4.19 18.19
CA SER A 30 -11.41 5.22 17.15
C SER A 30 -10.64 4.71 15.92
N GLN A 31 -9.59 3.90 16.10
CA GLN A 31 -8.86 3.28 14.99
C GLN A 31 -9.73 2.28 14.23
N TRP A 32 -10.48 1.41 14.92
CA TRP A 32 -11.37 0.44 14.27
C TRP A 32 -12.51 1.11 13.49
N GLU A 33 -13.18 2.10 14.11
CA GLU A 33 -14.26 2.84 13.43
C GLU A 33 -13.76 3.54 12.17
N ARG A 34 -12.54 4.07 12.20
CA ARG A 34 -11.87 4.69 11.04
C ARG A 34 -11.21 3.69 10.07
N GLY A 35 -11.10 2.42 10.44
CA GLY A 35 -10.48 1.38 9.60
C GLY A 35 -8.95 1.33 9.62
N TYR A 36 -8.29 1.99 10.57
CA TYR A 36 -6.83 1.97 10.69
C TYR A 36 -6.27 0.69 11.33
N ALA A 37 -7.12 -0.09 12.01
CA ALA A 37 -6.74 -1.33 12.66
C ALA A 37 -7.96 -2.26 12.75
N TYR A 38 -7.71 -3.54 13.01
CA TYR A 38 -8.75 -4.52 13.30
C TYR A 38 -8.69 -4.95 14.77
N PRO A 39 -9.83 -5.18 15.43
CA PRO A 39 -9.85 -5.80 16.74
C PRO A 39 -9.39 -7.25 16.62
N GLU A 40 -8.56 -7.70 17.56
CA GLU A 40 -8.25 -9.13 17.71
C GLU A 40 -9.53 -9.96 17.85
N ILE A 41 -9.48 -11.25 17.49
CA ILE A 41 -10.65 -12.14 17.47
C ILE A 41 -11.45 -12.10 18.79
N ASN A 42 -10.76 -12.15 19.93
CA ASN A 42 -11.40 -12.12 21.25
C ASN A 42 -12.05 -10.77 21.54
N THR A 43 -11.41 -9.68 21.11
CA THR A 43 -11.97 -8.33 21.23
C THR A 43 -13.16 -8.15 20.29
N GLY A 44 -13.11 -8.74 19.09
CA GLY A 44 -14.21 -8.74 18.14
C GLY A 44 -15.46 -9.44 18.69
N LYS A 45 -15.29 -10.56 19.41
CA LYS A 45 -16.40 -11.25 20.10
C LYS A 45 -17.06 -10.35 21.15
N LYS A 46 -16.26 -9.68 21.98
CA LYS A 46 -16.76 -8.71 22.97
C LYS A 46 -17.53 -7.56 22.32
N ILE A 47 -17.04 -7.05 21.18
CA ILE A 47 -17.73 -5.99 20.42
C ILE A 47 -19.09 -6.50 19.91
N SER A 48 -19.11 -7.71 19.34
CA SER A 48 -20.33 -8.38 18.87
C SER A 48 -21.38 -8.49 19.98
N GLU A 49 -20.98 -8.94 21.17
CA GLU A 49 -21.84 -9.08 22.35
C GLU A 49 -22.35 -7.71 22.86
N VAL A 50 -21.44 -6.75 23.08
CA VAL A 50 -21.79 -5.45 23.67
C VAL A 50 -22.68 -4.61 22.74
N LEU A 51 -22.46 -4.71 21.43
CA LEU A 51 -23.21 -3.96 20.43
C LEU A 51 -24.41 -4.73 19.85
N ASN A 52 -24.62 -5.98 20.29
CA ASN A 52 -25.61 -6.90 19.73
C ASN A 52 -25.58 -6.93 18.19
N MET A 53 -24.37 -7.08 17.64
CA MET A 53 -24.12 -7.13 16.20
C MET A 53 -23.61 -8.52 15.80
N PRO A 54 -23.95 -9.05 14.61
CA PRO A 54 -23.37 -10.31 14.14
C PRO A 54 -21.84 -10.24 14.14
N PHE A 55 -21.17 -11.32 14.55
CA PHE A 55 -19.71 -11.34 14.67
C PHE A 55 -19.02 -11.06 13.34
N GLU A 56 -19.57 -11.56 12.23
CA GLU A 56 -19.11 -11.30 10.87
C GLU A 56 -19.15 -9.79 10.59
N GLN A 57 -20.16 -9.08 11.08
CA GLN A 57 -20.29 -7.64 10.91
C GLN A 57 -19.26 -6.81 11.68
N VAL A 58 -18.61 -7.42 12.68
CA VAL A 58 -17.49 -6.78 13.38
C VAL A 58 -16.34 -6.61 12.41
N TYR A 59 -16.11 -7.55 11.50
CA TYR A 59 -15.03 -7.48 10.48
C TYR A 59 -15.52 -7.02 9.12
N ASP A 60 -16.82 -6.84 8.97
CA ASP A 60 -17.46 -6.34 7.76
C ASP A 60 -17.09 -4.86 7.58
N CYS A 61 -15.94 -4.69 6.93
CA CYS A 61 -15.61 -3.45 6.27
C CYS A 61 -16.77 -3.17 5.32
N PRO A 62 -17.32 -1.94 5.26
CA PRO A 62 -18.35 -1.67 4.28
C PRO A 62 -17.75 -2.01 2.93
N SER A 63 -18.19 -3.08 2.28
CA SER A 63 -17.95 -3.26 0.87
C SER A 63 -18.55 -2.02 0.21
N ARG A 64 -17.72 -1.01 -0.04
CA ARG A 64 -17.87 -0.27 -1.29
C ARG A 64 -17.55 -1.34 -2.32
N GLU A 65 -18.60 -1.91 -2.89
CA GLU A 65 -18.47 -2.88 -3.96
C GLU A 65 -17.58 -2.27 -5.04
N GLY A 66 -16.44 -2.93 -5.26
CA GLY A 66 -15.37 -2.46 -6.12
C GLY A 66 -14.11 -3.26 -5.85
N PHE A 67 -14.01 -4.43 -6.47
CA PHE A 67 -12.70 -5.03 -6.70
C PHE A 67 -12.14 -4.41 -7.98
N PHE A 68 -10.89 -4.00 -7.91
CA PHE A 68 -10.12 -3.60 -9.09
C PHE A 68 -9.23 -4.74 -9.52
N ASP A 69 -9.14 -4.92 -10.83
CA ASP A 69 -8.19 -5.82 -11.47
C ASP A 69 -6.96 -4.99 -11.87
N LEU A 70 -5.91 -5.06 -11.06
CA LEU A 70 -4.66 -4.32 -11.32
C LEU A 70 -3.76 -5.13 -12.24
N PRO A 71 -3.16 -4.54 -13.30
CA PRO A 71 -2.22 -5.26 -14.14
C PRO A 71 -1.00 -5.69 -13.33
N VAL A 72 -0.57 -6.94 -13.50
CA VAL A 72 0.65 -7.49 -12.92
C VAL A 72 1.68 -7.67 -14.02
N TYR A 73 2.79 -6.95 -13.90
CA TYR A 73 3.92 -7.06 -14.80
C TYR A 73 4.99 -8.00 -14.24
N SER A 74 5.76 -8.62 -15.12
CA SER A 74 6.98 -9.36 -14.77
C SER A 74 8.22 -8.49 -14.94
N VAL A 75 8.21 -7.59 -15.93
CA VAL A 75 9.33 -6.72 -16.27
C VAL A 75 8.79 -5.35 -16.70
N ILE A 76 9.47 -4.28 -16.29
CA ILE A 76 9.30 -2.94 -16.86
C ILE A 76 10.62 -2.56 -17.51
N ARG A 77 10.62 -2.36 -18.82
CA ARG A 77 11.80 -2.00 -19.59
C ARG A 77 12.22 -0.56 -19.30
N SER A 78 13.50 -0.26 -19.52
CA SER A 78 13.99 1.13 -19.48
C SER A 78 13.26 2.06 -20.44
N SER A 79 12.79 1.54 -21.58
CA SER A 79 11.92 2.25 -22.54
C SER A 79 10.55 2.64 -21.96
N GLY A 80 10.13 2.04 -20.85
CA GLY A 80 8.79 2.15 -20.26
C GLY A 80 7.80 1.08 -20.73
N GLU A 81 8.21 0.19 -21.64
CA GLU A 81 7.40 -0.96 -22.02
C GLU A 81 7.19 -1.90 -20.82
N CYS A 82 5.94 -2.26 -20.55
CA CYS A 82 5.57 -3.12 -19.42
C CYS A 82 5.15 -4.50 -19.93
N ILE A 83 5.87 -5.55 -19.52
CA ILE A 83 5.60 -6.94 -19.91
C ILE A 83 4.68 -7.57 -18.86
N LEU A 84 3.49 -8.02 -19.28
CA LEU A 84 2.53 -8.69 -18.39
C LEU A 84 3.07 -10.03 -17.89
N SER A 85 2.73 -10.36 -16.64
CA SER A 85 3.06 -11.65 -16.04
C SER A 85 2.23 -12.77 -16.65
N THR A 86 2.88 -13.91 -16.95
CA THR A 86 2.26 -15.09 -17.55
C THR A 86 1.83 -16.16 -16.54
N LYS A 87 2.16 -16.01 -15.25
CA LYS A 87 2.15 -17.14 -14.33
C LYS A 87 0.77 -17.62 -13.87
N GLU A 88 -0.20 -16.75 -13.56
CA GLU A 88 -1.56 -17.20 -13.14
C GLU A 88 -2.51 -16.03 -12.88
N GLY A 89 -2.50 -15.06 -13.81
CA GLY A 89 -3.31 -13.84 -13.73
C GLY A 89 -2.43 -12.63 -14.00
N SER A 90 -2.59 -12.05 -15.18
CA SER A 90 -2.10 -10.70 -15.48
C SER A 90 -2.79 -9.63 -14.64
N LEU A 91 -3.72 -10.02 -13.75
CA LEU A 91 -4.58 -9.15 -12.98
C LEU A 91 -4.55 -9.58 -11.50
N LEU A 92 -4.25 -8.62 -10.62
CA LEU A 92 -4.33 -8.74 -9.17
C LEU A 92 -5.64 -8.12 -8.69
N LYS A 93 -6.50 -8.93 -8.06
CA LYS A 93 -7.72 -8.42 -7.42
C LYS A 93 -7.40 -7.68 -6.13
N VAL A 94 -7.77 -6.42 -6.06
CA VAL A 94 -7.55 -5.56 -4.89
C VAL A 94 -8.84 -4.80 -4.56
N ALA A 95 -9.21 -4.77 -3.28
CA ALA A 95 -10.38 -4.00 -2.84
C ALA A 95 -10.09 -2.49 -2.90
N GLU A 96 -11.06 -1.66 -3.27
CA GLU A 96 -10.91 -0.19 -3.29
C GLU A 96 -10.36 0.35 -1.96
N GLN A 97 -10.86 -0.14 -0.82
CA GLN A 97 -10.38 0.26 0.51
C GLN A 97 -8.94 -0.13 0.78
N GLU A 98 -8.49 -1.25 0.22
CA GLU A 98 -7.10 -1.64 0.34
C GLU A 98 -6.21 -0.62 -0.38
N LEU A 99 -6.60 -0.18 -1.58
CA LEU A 99 -5.90 0.92 -2.27
C LEU A 99 -5.95 2.23 -1.48
N GLU A 100 -7.07 2.55 -0.82
CA GLU A 100 -7.18 3.73 0.05
C GLU A 100 -6.16 3.68 1.20
N MET A 101 -5.93 2.50 1.78
CA MET A 101 -4.95 2.32 2.84
C MET A 101 -3.49 2.34 2.35
N LEU A 102 -3.25 2.03 1.07
CA LEU A 102 -1.92 1.97 0.46
C LEU A 102 -1.41 3.30 -0.10
N LEU A 103 -2.25 4.34 -0.16
CA LEU A 103 -1.81 5.66 -0.63
C LEU A 103 -0.67 6.21 0.26
N PRO A 104 0.46 6.65 -0.33
CA PRO A 104 1.53 7.27 0.42
C PRO A 104 1.01 8.49 1.21
N ARG A 105 1.33 8.57 2.51
CA ARG A 105 0.81 9.64 3.39
C ARG A 105 1.14 11.06 2.91
N ASP A 106 2.30 11.23 2.29
CA ASP A 106 2.70 12.53 1.74
C ASP A 106 1.85 12.92 0.52
N GLU A 107 1.39 11.93 -0.24
CA GLU A 107 0.47 12.15 -1.36
C GLU A 107 -0.93 12.52 -0.88
N VAL A 108 -1.40 11.87 0.20
CA VAL A 108 -2.66 12.22 0.88
C VAL A 108 -2.66 13.71 1.27
N LYS A 109 -1.54 14.23 1.78
CA LYS A 109 -1.40 15.65 2.10
C LYS A 109 -1.34 16.55 0.86
N ARG A 110 -0.55 16.18 -0.16
CA ARG A 110 -0.37 16.98 -1.39
C ARG A 110 -1.66 17.15 -2.18
N GLN A 111 -2.44 16.08 -2.31
CA GLN A 111 -3.71 16.10 -3.03
C GLN A 111 -4.87 16.68 -2.21
N GLY A 112 -4.61 17.15 -0.97
CA GLY A 112 -5.66 17.63 -0.07
C GLY A 112 -6.68 16.54 0.29
N LEU A 113 -6.28 15.27 0.23
CA LEU A 113 -7.14 14.13 0.49
C LEU A 113 -7.42 14.08 1.99
N SER A 114 -8.64 14.43 2.37
CA SER A 114 -9.15 14.16 3.70
C SER A 114 -9.64 12.70 3.76
N PRO A 115 -9.42 11.96 4.87
CA PRO A 115 -10.09 10.69 5.12
C PRO A 115 -11.63 10.78 5.04
N GLU A 116 -12.17 12.01 5.05
CA GLU A 116 -13.59 12.34 5.07
C GLU A 116 -14.11 12.82 3.69
N SER A 117 -13.21 13.18 2.76
CA SER A 117 -13.59 13.58 1.39
C SER A 117 -13.74 12.35 0.50
N LYS A 118 -14.91 12.21 -0.14
CA LYS A 118 -15.27 11.15 -1.10
C LYS A 118 -14.48 11.23 -2.41
N THR A 119 -13.15 11.17 -2.38
CA THR A 119 -12.39 11.05 -3.61
C THR A 119 -12.40 9.58 -4.02
N LYS A 120 -12.95 9.30 -5.21
CA LYS A 120 -12.99 7.97 -5.80
C LYS A 120 -11.57 7.58 -6.18
N ILE A 121 -11.07 6.44 -5.69
CA ILE A 121 -9.74 5.97 -6.07
C ILE A 121 -9.73 5.58 -7.54
N ASP A 122 -8.66 6.00 -8.22
CA ASP A 122 -8.37 5.52 -9.56
C ASP A 122 -7.40 4.31 -9.47
N PRO A 123 -7.84 3.10 -9.88
CA PRO A 123 -6.98 1.92 -9.85
C PRO A 123 -5.77 2.03 -10.77
N SER A 124 -5.80 2.90 -11.79
CA SER A 124 -4.66 3.10 -12.70
C SER A 124 -3.42 3.65 -12.00
N TRP A 125 -3.59 4.25 -10.82
CA TRP A 125 -2.49 4.68 -9.96
C TRP A 125 -1.68 3.51 -9.39
N PHE A 126 -2.17 2.28 -9.51
CA PHE A 126 -1.51 1.11 -8.96
C PHE A 126 -1.27 0.05 -10.02
N PHE A 127 -0.24 -0.77 -9.79
CA PHE A 127 0.00 -1.99 -10.55
C PHE A 127 0.79 -2.98 -9.71
N GLY A 128 0.75 -4.26 -10.09
CA GLY A 128 1.59 -5.30 -9.51
C GLY A 128 2.88 -5.50 -10.29
N LEU A 129 3.97 -5.77 -9.59
CA LEU A 129 5.20 -6.31 -10.17
C LEU A 129 5.50 -7.66 -9.52
N TYR A 130 5.48 -8.72 -10.32
CA TYR A 130 5.82 -10.07 -9.85
C TYR A 130 7.33 -10.23 -9.79
N SER A 131 7.85 -10.73 -8.67
CA SER A 131 9.29 -10.95 -8.47
C SER A 131 9.57 -12.43 -8.22
N GLU A 132 10.29 -13.07 -9.14
CA GLU A 132 10.73 -14.47 -9.03
C GLU A 132 12.01 -14.67 -8.22
N SER A 133 12.89 -13.66 -8.28
CA SER A 133 14.26 -13.75 -7.77
C SER A 133 14.29 -14.15 -6.29
N PRO A 134 15.34 -14.85 -5.80
CA PRO A 134 15.60 -14.93 -4.36
C PRO A 134 15.56 -13.51 -3.77
N ALA A 135 15.02 -13.36 -2.56
CA ALA A 135 14.71 -12.08 -1.93
C ALA A 135 15.76 -11.00 -2.29
N LEU A 136 15.40 -9.99 -3.09
CA LEU A 136 16.31 -8.87 -3.38
C LEU A 136 16.69 -8.15 -2.07
N ASN A 137 15.76 -8.13 -1.10
CA ASN A 137 15.97 -7.70 0.28
C ASN A 137 14.81 -8.21 1.16
N ASN A 138 14.85 -7.96 2.47
CA ASN A 138 13.79 -8.37 3.41
C ASN A 138 12.39 -7.74 3.16
N GLN A 139 12.27 -6.78 2.24
CA GLN A 139 11.02 -6.06 1.93
C GLN A 139 10.41 -6.49 0.58
N VAL A 140 11.23 -7.00 -0.35
CA VAL A 140 10.81 -7.59 -1.63
C VAL A 140 10.91 -9.10 -1.52
N LEU A 141 9.77 -9.74 -1.27
CA LEU A 141 9.73 -11.17 -1.02
C LEU A 141 9.87 -11.96 -2.33
N PRO A 142 10.55 -13.12 -2.33
CA PRO A 142 10.59 -14.00 -3.48
C PRO A 142 9.19 -14.56 -3.73
N ARG A 143 8.83 -14.79 -5.00
CA ARG A 143 7.53 -15.34 -5.41
C ARG A 143 6.36 -14.53 -4.83
N SER A 144 6.46 -13.21 -4.94
CA SER A 144 5.45 -12.29 -4.44
C SER A 144 5.05 -11.28 -5.52
N VAL A 145 3.83 -10.75 -5.39
CA VAL A 145 3.37 -9.61 -6.18
C VAL A 145 3.54 -8.36 -5.34
N ASN A 146 4.36 -7.44 -5.84
CA ASN A 146 4.65 -6.16 -5.22
C ASN A 146 3.69 -5.11 -5.78
N VAL A 147 2.82 -4.55 -4.94
CA VAL A 147 1.91 -3.47 -5.31
C VAL A 147 2.69 -2.16 -5.32
N ILE A 148 2.68 -1.49 -6.45
CA ILE A 148 3.40 -0.24 -6.71
C ILE A 148 2.38 0.88 -6.90
N TYR A 149 2.59 2.01 -6.23
CA TYR A 149 1.91 3.27 -6.53
C TYR A 149 2.70 4.03 -7.60
N ARG A 150 2.06 4.32 -8.74
CA ARG A 150 2.64 5.04 -9.88
C ARG A 150 2.95 6.47 -9.50
N THR A 151 4.21 6.81 -9.64
CA THR A 151 4.70 8.17 -9.41
C THR A 151 6.05 8.33 -10.09
N ASP A 152 6.36 9.55 -10.49
CA ASP A 152 7.71 9.99 -10.88
C ASP A 152 8.42 10.73 -9.73
N THR A 153 7.75 10.86 -8.58
CA THR A 153 8.21 11.66 -7.45
C THR A 153 8.97 10.80 -6.45
N LEU A 154 10.01 11.39 -5.86
CA LEU A 154 10.78 10.79 -4.78
C LEU A 154 10.00 10.81 -3.46
N PHE A 155 9.84 9.63 -2.85
CA PHE A 155 9.35 9.45 -1.48
C PHE A 155 10.49 8.97 -0.57
N GLU A 156 11.18 9.89 0.12
CA GLU A 156 12.34 9.54 0.94
C GLU A 156 12.07 8.37 1.90
N LYS A 157 13.10 7.53 2.10
CA LYS A 157 13.06 6.33 2.96
C LYS A 157 12.15 5.20 2.44
N HIS A 158 11.48 5.36 1.30
CA HIS A 158 10.71 4.29 0.65
C HIS A 158 11.54 3.55 -0.40
N ILE A 159 11.11 2.33 -0.73
CA ILE A 159 11.65 1.56 -1.86
C ILE A 159 10.89 1.99 -3.11
N HIS A 160 11.63 2.29 -4.17
CA HIS A 160 11.08 2.67 -5.46
C HIS A 160 11.42 1.63 -6.50
N LEU A 161 10.58 1.55 -7.53
CA LEU A 161 10.87 0.84 -8.75
C LEU A 161 11.47 1.84 -9.75
N VAL A 162 12.72 1.64 -10.14
CA VAL A 162 13.49 2.60 -10.95
C VAL A 162 14.22 1.93 -12.11
N SER A 163 14.29 2.62 -13.25
CA SER A 163 15.19 2.26 -14.34
C SER A 163 16.42 3.17 -14.31
N MET A 164 17.59 2.58 -14.51
CA MET A 164 18.89 3.22 -14.35
C MET A 164 19.82 2.84 -15.49
N ASP A 165 20.47 3.82 -16.12
CA ASP A 165 21.50 3.61 -17.15
C ASP A 165 21.03 2.76 -18.33
N GLY A 166 19.77 2.91 -18.73
CA GLY A 166 19.18 2.11 -19.80
C GLY A 166 18.82 0.67 -19.40
N ASN A 167 19.00 0.28 -18.14
CA ASN A 167 18.59 -1.02 -17.63
C ASN A 167 17.11 -1.04 -17.19
N ASP A 168 16.53 -2.22 -17.27
CA ASP A 168 15.16 -2.51 -16.83
C ASP A 168 14.96 -2.15 -15.35
N ALA A 169 13.70 -2.00 -14.98
CA ALA A 169 13.33 -1.49 -13.68
C ALA A 169 13.72 -2.46 -12.55
N VAL A 170 14.38 -1.94 -11.53
CA VAL A 170 14.81 -2.64 -10.32
C VAL A 170 14.36 -1.89 -9.08
N PHE A 171 14.30 -2.60 -7.96
CA PHE A 171 13.99 -1.96 -6.68
C PHE A 171 15.23 -1.28 -6.10
N ALA A 172 15.10 0.00 -5.74
CA ALA A 172 16.13 0.76 -5.07
C ALA A 172 15.55 1.63 -3.97
N ARG A 173 16.29 1.81 -2.87
CA ARG A 173 15.96 2.82 -1.86
C ARG A 173 16.53 4.14 -2.32
N LEU A 174 15.68 5.17 -2.40
CA LEU A 174 16.10 6.48 -2.87
C LEU A 174 16.23 7.45 -1.69
N THR A 175 17.32 8.22 -1.71
CA THR A 175 17.60 9.30 -0.74
C THR A 175 17.99 10.56 -1.48
N LYS A 176 17.63 11.72 -0.94
CA LYS A 176 18.08 13.00 -1.49
C LYS A 176 19.53 13.25 -1.08
N GLY A 177 20.39 13.52 -2.06
CA GLY A 177 21.77 13.97 -1.85
C GLY A 177 21.91 15.48 -2.04
N GLU A 178 23.10 16.02 -1.80
CA GLU A 178 23.38 17.46 -1.98
C GLU A 178 23.22 17.93 -3.42
N SER A 179 23.55 17.08 -4.40
CA SER A 179 23.62 17.39 -5.83
C SER A 179 22.68 16.57 -6.70
N GLY A 180 21.77 15.78 -6.11
CA GLY A 180 20.89 14.88 -6.86
C GLY A 180 20.20 13.81 -6.03
N ILE A 181 19.93 12.65 -6.64
CA ILE A 181 19.29 11.49 -6.01
C ILE A 181 20.33 10.38 -5.83
N VAL A 182 20.36 9.78 -4.65
CA VAL A 182 21.17 8.59 -4.35
C VAL A 182 20.26 7.37 -4.37
N ALA A 183 20.52 6.43 -5.28
CA ALA A 183 19.87 5.14 -5.35
C ALA A 183 20.74 4.08 -4.66
N ILE A 184 20.19 3.40 -3.65
CA ILE A 184 20.86 2.33 -2.90
C ILE A 184 20.21 1.01 -3.33
N LEU A 185 21.01 0.12 -3.92
CA LEU A 185 20.60 -1.21 -4.36
C LEU A 185 20.78 -2.23 -3.23
N ASP A 186 19.92 -3.25 -3.21
CA ASP A 186 19.96 -4.39 -2.27
C ASP A 186 20.05 -4.02 -0.78
N ASN A 187 19.71 -2.77 -0.45
CA ASN A 187 19.89 -2.20 0.88
C ASN A 187 21.35 -2.25 1.38
N ASP A 188 22.30 -2.33 0.45
CA ASP A 188 23.74 -2.25 0.66
C ASP A 188 24.21 -0.83 0.31
N PRO A 189 24.58 0.01 1.29
CA PRO A 189 25.03 1.39 1.02
C PRO A 189 26.31 1.45 0.18
N VAL A 190 27.07 0.36 0.07
CA VAL A 190 28.25 0.27 -0.80
C VAL A 190 27.81 0.18 -2.27
N GLN A 191 26.67 -0.45 -2.54
CA GLN A 191 26.07 -0.55 -3.86
C GLN A 191 25.11 0.61 -4.09
N CYS A 192 25.65 1.83 -4.11
CA CYS A 192 24.88 3.03 -4.40
C CYS A 192 25.31 3.69 -5.71
N ARG A 193 24.35 4.37 -6.34
CA ARG A 193 24.58 5.22 -7.50
C ARG A 193 24.00 6.60 -7.25
N VAL A 194 24.81 7.63 -7.49
CA VAL A 194 24.40 9.03 -7.41
C VAL A 194 24.03 9.49 -8.81
N PHE A 195 22.83 10.05 -8.94
CA PHE A 195 22.33 10.65 -10.18
C PHE A 195 22.22 12.16 -9.99
N HIS A 196 23.00 12.91 -10.77
CA HIS A 196 22.90 14.35 -10.79
C HIS A 196 21.68 14.81 -11.58
N LYS A 197 21.26 16.06 -11.36
CA LYS A 197 20.09 16.64 -12.04
C LYS A 197 20.17 16.51 -13.57
N SER A 198 21.35 16.71 -14.16
CA SER A 198 21.57 16.56 -15.61
C SER A 198 21.34 15.13 -16.12
N GLU A 199 21.62 14.11 -15.32
CA GLU A 199 21.41 12.70 -15.70
C GLU A 199 19.94 12.30 -15.55
N ILE A 200 19.25 12.85 -14.55
CA ILE A 200 17.82 12.66 -14.36
C ILE A 200 17.07 13.32 -15.53
N ASP A 201 17.39 14.57 -15.84
CA ASP A 201 16.80 15.32 -16.96
C ASP A 201 17.16 14.67 -18.31
N GLY A 202 18.33 14.02 -18.40
CA GLY A 202 18.80 13.28 -19.58
C GLY A 202 18.18 11.89 -19.76
N GLY A 203 17.31 11.44 -18.84
CA GLY A 203 16.60 10.16 -18.94
C GLY A 203 17.42 8.94 -18.49
N ASN A 204 18.62 9.12 -17.92
CA ASN A 204 19.43 8.02 -17.38
C ASN A 204 18.85 7.44 -16.09
N PHE A 205 17.89 8.15 -15.48
CA PHE A 205 17.21 7.75 -14.26
C PHE A 205 15.71 7.98 -14.39
N LYS A 206 14.90 6.96 -14.12
CA LYS A 206 13.44 7.06 -14.16
C LYS A 206 12.82 6.36 -12.96
N ILE A 207 11.95 7.08 -12.25
CA ILE A 207 11.10 6.51 -11.21
C ILE A 207 9.79 6.06 -11.87
N HIS A 208 9.43 4.79 -11.68
CA HIS A 208 8.16 4.22 -12.16
C HIS A 208 7.09 4.18 -11.06
N GLY A 209 7.52 4.17 -9.80
CA GLY A 209 6.63 4.21 -8.66
C GLY A 209 7.31 3.85 -7.34
N VAL A 210 6.51 3.82 -6.29
CA VAL A 210 6.92 3.46 -4.93
C VAL A 210 6.26 2.15 -4.51
N LEU A 211 7.02 1.27 -3.87
CA LEU A 211 6.52 0.03 -3.28
C LEU A 211 5.63 0.36 -2.08
N VAL A 212 4.36 -0.03 -2.15
CA VAL A 212 3.39 0.21 -1.06
C VAL A 212 3.04 -1.06 -0.30
N GLN A 213 3.13 -2.24 -0.93
CA GLN A 213 2.84 -3.52 -0.29
C GLN A 213 3.48 -4.69 -1.04
N SER A 214 3.90 -5.73 -0.33
CA SER A 214 4.32 -7.01 -0.92
C SER A 214 3.32 -8.08 -0.52
N LYS A 215 2.62 -8.67 -1.49
CA LYS A 215 1.67 -9.77 -1.27
C LYS A 215 2.33 -11.09 -1.63
N ARG A 216 2.47 -12.00 -0.66
CA ARG A 216 2.87 -13.37 -0.97
C ARG A 216 1.86 -13.93 -1.96
N SER A 217 2.36 -14.39 -3.10
CA SER A 217 1.54 -15.14 -4.01
C SER A 217 1.28 -16.50 -3.36
N TYR A 218 0.02 -16.80 -3.04
CA TYR A 218 -0.42 -18.18 -2.80
C TYR A 218 -0.56 -18.92 -4.15
N LEU A 219 0.34 -18.64 -5.08
CA LEU A 219 0.44 -19.32 -6.38
C LEU A 219 1.07 -20.68 -6.09
N TYR A 220 0.20 -21.65 -5.80
CA TYR A 220 0.50 -23.07 -5.72
C TYR A 220 -0.06 -23.76 -6.95
#